data_AF-A0A522EU68-F1
#
_entry.id   AF-A0A522EU68-F1
#
_cell.length_a   1.000
_cell.length_b   1.000
_cell.length_c   1.000
_cell.angle_alpha   90.00
_cell.angle_beta   90.00
_cell.angle_gamma   90.00
#
_symmetry.space_group_name_H-M   'P 1'
#
loop_
_entity.id
_entity.type
_entity.pdbx_description
1 polymer ?
#
loop_
_entity_poly.entity_id
_entity_poly.type
_entity_poly.pdbx_seq_one_letter_code
_entity_poly.pdbx_strand_id
1 'polypeptide(L)'
;MKTTNLFFVTVLFAVTYCLLPAVFVTLSAVEGFSQGTGINATGAAPNSSALLDVDAAGMNPKKGVLVPRMNTTERNAIVSPALSLLIYNTDCNVFQSWSGAKWITLASTAQLPVSFANNITFSYTGNIQSWTVPANTCWVKIKIWGAGGGKDLLYFSGGGGYAEAFIKVVAGDVLSIYVGGKGYGSSGGSAGGWGFGSGGSGGTGTYKGGGGGGGSAVLLNGNVVLVAGGGGGGGSNTTANTVGYGGGGGGGNGGTAASGFGAEGLGGASMDTSGTAGQNNSVSGGGGAGGGGGGLNGGTGGNLDNLYSPPRSGGGGGGNSFSNYANALSALVPGSGSGVLPGNSTDPDLCAGCAVGGSLSGNGFIKIYY
;
A
#
# COMPACT_ATOMS: atom_id res chain seq x y z
N MET A 1 21.14 87.28 -60.98
CA MET A 1 21.39 86.34 -59.86
C MET A 1 20.11 85.69 -59.36
N LYS A 2 19.36 84.91 -60.18
CA LYS A 2 18.11 84.27 -59.73
C LYS A 2 17.89 82.83 -60.18
N THR A 3 18.79 82.23 -60.97
CA THR A 3 18.62 80.88 -61.54
C THR A 3 19.32 79.78 -60.76
N THR A 4 20.32 80.09 -59.94
CA THR A 4 21.10 79.09 -59.17
C THR A 4 20.34 78.50 -57.97
N ASN A 5 19.41 79.26 -57.37
CA ASN A 5 18.67 78.79 -56.18
C ASN A 5 17.55 77.80 -56.52
N LEU A 6 16.94 77.89 -57.71
CA LEU A 6 15.86 76.98 -58.09
C LEU A 6 16.38 75.56 -58.37
N PHE A 7 17.53 75.45 -59.04
CA PHE A 7 18.15 74.16 -59.35
C PHE A 7 18.58 73.40 -58.09
N PHE A 8 19.14 74.11 -57.10
CA PHE A 8 19.54 73.49 -55.81
C PHE A 8 18.33 73.01 -54.99
N VAL A 9 17.22 73.76 -54.98
CA VAL A 9 16.00 73.36 -54.25
C VAL A 9 15.34 72.16 -54.91
N THR A 10 15.28 72.10 -56.25
CA THR A 10 14.68 70.96 -56.96
C THR A 10 15.49 69.67 -56.79
N VAL A 11 16.83 69.76 -56.79
CA VAL A 11 17.71 68.60 -56.55
C VAL A 11 17.61 68.11 -55.10
N LEU A 12 17.52 69.01 -54.12
CA LEU A 12 17.37 68.63 -52.70
C LEU A 12 16.03 67.94 -52.42
N PHE A 13 14.93 68.41 -53.03
CA PHE A 13 13.62 67.76 -52.94
C PHE A 13 13.60 66.39 -53.64
N ALA A 14 14.24 66.26 -54.79
CA ALA A 14 14.32 64.99 -55.53
C ALA A 14 15.16 63.93 -54.79
N VAL A 15 16.28 64.31 -54.17
CA VAL A 15 17.11 63.40 -53.35
C VAL A 15 16.36 62.95 -52.10
N THR A 16 15.59 63.83 -51.46
CA THR A 16 14.79 63.50 -50.27
C THR A 16 13.62 62.55 -50.61
N TYR A 17 12.94 62.76 -51.74
CA TYR A 17 11.85 61.89 -52.20
C TYR A 17 12.31 60.53 -52.75
N CYS A 18 13.54 60.43 -53.29
CA CYS A 18 14.12 59.16 -53.72
C CYS A 18 14.68 58.32 -52.55
N LEU A 19 15.16 58.95 -51.47
CA LEU A 19 15.75 58.24 -50.33
C LEU A 19 14.71 57.85 -49.26
N LEU A 20 13.60 58.58 -49.12
CA LEU A 20 12.53 58.25 -48.15
C LEU A 20 11.93 56.85 -48.34
N PRO A 21 11.55 56.39 -49.56
CA PRO A 21 11.04 55.04 -49.74
C PRO A 21 12.13 53.97 -49.55
N ALA A 22 13.39 54.27 -49.84
CA ALA A 22 14.51 53.33 -49.61
C ALA A 22 14.82 53.13 -48.12
N VAL A 23 14.66 54.18 -47.30
CA VAL A 23 14.80 54.12 -45.84
C VAL A 23 13.57 53.45 -45.19
N PHE A 24 12.37 53.59 -45.78
CA PHE A 24 11.16 52.92 -45.29
C PHE A 24 11.13 51.42 -45.59
N VAL A 25 11.70 50.99 -46.72
CA VAL A 25 11.73 49.56 -47.12
C VAL A 25 12.78 48.76 -46.35
N THR A 26 13.91 49.36 -45.96
CA THR A 26 14.97 48.68 -45.19
C THR A 26 14.67 48.51 -43.69
N LEU A 27 13.68 49.24 -43.15
CA LEU A 27 13.30 49.16 -41.73
C LEU A 27 12.30 48.02 -41.41
N SER A 28 11.88 47.23 -42.41
CA SER A 28 10.77 46.28 -42.27
C SER A 28 11.16 44.79 -42.18
N ALA A 29 12.45 44.48 -42.07
CA ALA A 29 12.93 43.10 -41.89
C ALA A 29 13.73 42.95 -40.58
N VAL A 30 13.13 43.30 -39.45
CA VAL A 30 13.56 42.72 -38.18
C VAL A 30 12.86 41.37 -38.07
N GLU A 31 13.54 40.32 -38.51
CA GLU A 31 13.16 38.96 -38.15
C GLU A 31 13.41 38.79 -36.65
N GLY A 32 12.38 39.07 -35.85
CA GLY A 32 12.40 38.79 -34.43
C GLY A 32 12.38 37.28 -34.22
N PHE A 33 13.55 36.67 -34.01
CA PHE A 33 13.61 35.30 -33.50
C PHE A 33 13.09 35.30 -32.06
N SER A 34 11.87 34.80 -31.84
CA SER A 34 11.42 34.48 -30.49
C SER A 34 12.29 33.35 -29.94
N GLN A 35 13.02 33.63 -28.85
CA GLN A 35 13.81 32.63 -28.11
C GLN A 35 12.97 31.90 -27.04
N GLY A 36 11.68 32.24 -26.93
CA GLY A 36 10.69 31.66 -26.01
C GLY A 36 9.36 32.42 -26.09
N THR A 37 8.24 31.73 -25.84
CA THR A 37 6.89 32.32 -25.79
C THR A 37 6.48 32.52 -24.34
N GLY A 38 6.19 33.77 -23.96
CA GLY A 38 5.67 34.13 -22.64
C GLY A 38 4.17 34.40 -22.70
N ILE A 39 3.42 33.84 -21.78
CA ILE A 39 1.99 34.11 -21.60
C ILE A 39 1.79 34.65 -20.19
N ASN A 40 1.70 35.97 -20.06
CA ASN A 40 1.50 36.65 -18.77
C ASN A 40 0.79 38.00 -18.99
N ALA A 41 0.21 38.55 -17.92
CA ALA A 41 -0.50 39.84 -17.96
C ALA A 41 0.41 41.05 -17.72
N THR A 42 1.66 40.83 -17.32
CA THR A 42 2.61 41.87 -16.88
C THR A 42 3.55 42.35 -18.00
N GLY A 43 3.61 41.62 -19.11
CA GLY A 43 4.60 41.84 -20.18
C GLY A 43 6.01 41.39 -19.81
N ALA A 44 6.16 40.57 -18.76
CA ALA A 44 7.47 40.05 -18.36
C ALA A 44 8.09 39.21 -19.48
N ALA A 45 9.39 39.36 -19.70
CA ALA A 45 10.13 38.54 -20.64
C ALA A 45 10.11 37.06 -20.19
N PRO A 46 9.97 36.10 -21.11
CA PRO A 46 10.01 34.68 -20.78
C PRO A 46 11.34 34.29 -20.13
N ASN A 47 11.32 33.33 -19.22
CA ASN A 47 12.53 32.75 -18.65
C ASN A 47 13.46 32.22 -19.77
N SER A 48 14.76 32.54 -19.70
CA SER A 48 15.74 32.18 -20.73
C SER A 48 15.95 30.68 -20.93
N SER A 49 15.53 29.86 -19.97
CA SER A 49 15.56 28.39 -20.07
C SER A 49 14.26 27.76 -20.57
N ALA A 50 13.23 28.57 -20.88
CA ALA A 50 11.90 28.10 -21.24
C ALA A 50 11.50 28.51 -22.66
N LEU A 51 11.12 27.52 -23.49
CA LEU A 51 10.45 27.78 -24.77
C LEU A 51 8.99 28.23 -24.59
N LEU A 52 8.34 27.78 -23.51
CA LEU A 52 7.01 28.24 -23.08
C LEU A 52 7.09 28.61 -21.60
N ASP A 53 6.82 29.88 -21.30
CA ASP A 53 6.74 30.41 -19.93
C ASP A 53 5.33 30.96 -19.69
N VAL A 54 4.62 30.42 -18.71
CA VAL A 54 3.25 30.84 -18.37
C VAL A 54 3.24 31.36 -16.95
N ASP A 55 3.04 32.66 -16.80
CA ASP A 55 2.98 33.33 -15.51
C ASP A 55 1.61 33.98 -15.30
N ALA A 56 0.94 33.57 -14.22
CA ALA A 56 -0.35 34.12 -13.81
C ALA A 56 -0.21 35.34 -12.87
N ALA A 57 1.00 35.86 -12.66
CA ALA A 57 1.22 37.12 -11.98
C ALA A 57 0.41 38.24 -12.67
N GLY A 58 -0.31 39.02 -11.86
CA GLY A 58 -1.17 40.10 -12.35
C GLY A 58 -2.58 39.70 -12.78
N MET A 59 -2.97 38.41 -12.69
CA MET A 59 -4.34 37.97 -12.97
C MET A 59 -5.18 37.79 -11.70
N ASN A 60 -6.47 38.18 -11.76
CA ASN A 60 -7.47 37.89 -10.72
C ASN A 60 -8.84 37.54 -11.37
N PRO A 61 -9.30 36.28 -11.31
CA PRO A 61 -8.67 35.13 -10.67
C PRO A 61 -7.43 34.63 -11.45
N LYS A 62 -6.51 33.96 -10.76
CA LYS A 62 -5.38 33.27 -11.39
C LYS A 62 -5.89 32.12 -12.28
N LYS A 63 -5.18 31.85 -13.37
CA LYS A 63 -5.44 30.76 -14.32
C LYS A 63 -4.26 29.79 -14.35
N GLY A 64 -4.47 28.58 -14.86
CA GLY A 64 -3.43 27.55 -15.04
C GLY A 64 -3.31 27.09 -16.48
N VAL A 65 -2.51 26.03 -16.70
CA VAL A 65 -2.32 25.40 -18.02
C VAL A 65 -3.01 24.04 -18.04
N LEU A 66 -3.86 23.80 -19.05
CA LEU A 66 -4.32 22.45 -19.37
C LEU A 66 -3.31 21.82 -20.35
N VAL A 67 -2.76 20.67 -19.98
CA VAL A 67 -2.02 19.79 -20.91
C VAL A 67 -3.01 18.95 -21.73
N PRO A 68 -2.61 18.31 -22.84
CA PRO A 68 -3.49 17.39 -23.56
C PRO A 68 -4.11 16.34 -22.62
N ARG A 69 -5.44 16.25 -22.64
CA ARG A 69 -6.23 15.35 -21.79
C ARG A 69 -6.84 14.27 -22.68
N MET A 70 -6.69 13.01 -22.28
CA MET A 70 -7.18 11.88 -23.07
C MET A 70 -7.38 10.64 -22.20
N ASN A 71 -8.21 9.71 -22.64
CA ASN A 71 -8.36 8.41 -21.99
C ASN A 71 -7.17 7.48 -22.34
N THR A 72 -7.12 6.31 -21.72
CA THR A 72 -6.03 5.34 -21.88
C THR A 72 -5.97 4.77 -23.29
N THR A 73 -7.13 4.57 -23.93
CA THR A 73 -7.22 4.08 -25.31
C THR A 73 -6.64 5.09 -26.28
N GLU A 74 -7.03 6.36 -26.18
CA GLU A 74 -6.53 7.48 -26.97
C GLU A 74 -5.02 7.67 -26.76
N ARG A 75 -4.54 7.60 -25.51
CA ARG A 75 -3.11 7.64 -25.19
C ARG A 75 -2.34 6.49 -25.84
N ASN A 76 -2.88 5.27 -25.78
CA ASN A 76 -2.25 4.09 -26.38
C ASN A 76 -2.26 4.12 -27.92
N ALA A 77 -3.16 4.90 -28.52
CA ALA A 77 -3.22 5.10 -29.96
C ALA A 77 -2.15 6.08 -30.49
N ILE A 78 -1.39 6.77 -29.62
CA ILE A 78 -0.28 7.63 -30.02
C ILE A 78 0.87 6.76 -30.57
N VAL A 79 1.06 6.79 -31.88
CA VAL A 79 2.16 6.10 -32.56
C VAL A 79 3.46 6.85 -32.34
N SER A 80 4.52 6.14 -31.93
CA SER A 80 5.86 6.68 -31.68
C SER A 80 5.88 7.95 -30.79
N PRO A 81 5.40 7.87 -29.53
CA PRO A 81 5.39 9.04 -28.66
C PRO A 81 6.80 9.61 -28.45
N ALA A 82 6.92 10.94 -28.46
CA ALA A 82 8.20 11.60 -28.19
C ALA A 82 8.64 11.39 -26.73
N LEU A 83 9.96 11.29 -26.49
CA LEU A 83 10.51 11.26 -25.14
C LEU A 83 9.99 12.47 -24.33
N SER A 84 9.54 12.22 -23.10
CA SER A 84 8.95 13.22 -22.20
C SER A 84 7.64 13.85 -22.66
N LEU A 85 6.92 13.27 -23.63
CA LEU A 85 5.57 13.71 -23.99
C LEU A 85 4.65 13.67 -22.76
N LEU A 86 4.10 14.82 -22.35
CA LEU A 86 3.26 14.98 -21.16
C LEU A 86 1.76 15.01 -21.52
N ILE A 87 0.97 14.20 -20.83
CA ILE A 87 -0.49 14.20 -20.92
C ILE A 87 -1.14 14.14 -19.53
N TYR A 88 -2.44 14.41 -19.47
CA TYR A 88 -3.28 14.05 -18.36
C TYR A 88 -4.20 12.89 -18.77
N ASN A 89 -4.01 11.71 -18.18
CA ASN A 89 -4.85 10.55 -18.45
C ASN A 89 -6.15 10.67 -17.65
N THR A 90 -7.29 10.77 -18.35
CA THR A 90 -8.61 10.99 -17.73
C THR A 90 -9.23 9.72 -17.16
N ASP A 91 -8.81 8.53 -17.58
CA ASP A 91 -9.22 7.29 -16.91
C ASP A 91 -8.49 7.16 -15.58
N CYS A 92 -7.20 7.48 -15.51
CA CYS A 92 -6.44 7.33 -14.28
C CYS A 92 -6.44 8.59 -13.39
N ASN A 93 -6.96 9.72 -13.88
CA ASN A 93 -6.86 11.05 -13.25
C ASN A 93 -5.44 11.46 -12.83
N VAL A 94 -4.43 11.12 -13.64
CA VAL A 94 -3.01 11.39 -13.35
C VAL A 94 -2.27 11.98 -14.55
N PHE A 95 -1.24 12.78 -14.24
CA PHE A 95 -0.25 13.19 -15.23
C PHE A 95 0.64 12.00 -15.61
N GLN A 96 0.87 11.82 -16.91
CA GLN A 96 1.76 10.78 -17.43
C GLN A 96 2.75 11.37 -18.42
N SER A 97 3.98 10.87 -18.40
CA SER A 97 4.98 11.16 -19.42
C SER A 97 5.48 9.90 -20.13
N TRP A 98 5.86 10.02 -21.39
CA TRP A 98 6.49 8.91 -22.11
C TRP A 98 7.98 8.83 -21.78
N SER A 99 8.46 7.68 -21.30
CA SER A 99 9.87 7.47 -20.93
C SER A 99 10.78 7.10 -22.09
N GLY A 100 10.27 7.05 -23.33
CA GLY A 100 10.94 6.44 -24.48
C GLY A 100 10.57 4.97 -24.70
N ALA A 101 10.02 4.30 -23.69
CA ALA A 101 9.63 2.89 -23.76
C ALA A 101 8.25 2.58 -23.17
N LYS A 102 7.83 3.33 -22.15
CA LYS A 102 6.51 3.17 -21.51
C LYS A 102 6.00 4.50 -20.98
N TRP A 103 4.69 4.59 -20.80
CA TRP A 103 4.07 5.68 -20.05
C TRP A 103 4.36 5.52 -18.55
N ILE A 104 4.90 6.57 -17.93
CA ILE A 104 5.15 6.66 -16.49
C ILE A 104 4.22 7.72 -15.88
N THR A 105 3.76 7.49 -14.65
CA THR A 105 2.99 8.51 -13.91
C THR A 105 3.95 9.49 -13.27
N LEU A 106 3.70 10.79 -13.42
CA LEU A 106 4.48 11.83 -12.76
C LEU A 106 4.00 11.97 -11.32
N ALA A 107 4.79 11.36 -10.43
CA ALA A 107 4.60 11.28 -8.99
C ALA A 107 5.90 11.68 -8.31
N SER A 108 5.87 12.63 -7.36
CA SER A 108 7.05 12.83 -6.52
C SER A 108 7.17 11.64 -5.57
N THR A 109 8.36 11.10 -5.40
CA THR A 109 8.62 9.95 -4.52
C THR A 109 8.42 10.27 -3.03
N ALA A 110 8.21 11.55 -2.67
CA ALA A 110 7.88 12.00 -1.32
C ALA A 110 6.37 12.14 -1.05
N GLN A 111 5.55 12.20 -2.11
CA GLN A 111 4.09 12.16 -2.06
C GLN A 111 3.62 11.44 -3.32
N LEU A 112 3.46 10.12 -3.24
CA LEU A 112 2.77 9.37 -4.28
C LEU A 112 1.41 10.07 -4.54
N PRO A 113 1.09 10.49 -5.79
CA PRO A 113 -0.13 11.19 -6.12
C PRO A 113 -1.22 10.16 -6.30
N VAL A 114 -1.74 9.71 -5.18
CA VAL A 114 -3.08 9.16 -5.11
C VAL A 114 -3.61 9.66 -3.79
N SER A 115 -4.02 10.94 -3.79
CA SER A 115 -5.15 11.30 -2.93
C SER A 115 -6.30 10.47 -3.44
N PHE A 116 -6.47 9.28 -2.87
CA PHE A 116 -7.60 8.44 -3.15
C PHE A 116 -8.83 9.19 -2.67
N ALA A 117 -9.74 9.49 -3.60
CA ALA A 117 -10.95 10.21 -3.28
C ALA A 117 -11.88 9.35 -2.41
N ASN A 118 -11.74 8.02 -2.55
CA ASN A 118 -12.61 7.06 -1.89
C ASN A 118 -11.80 6.04 -1.10
N ASN A 119 -12.48 5.44 -0.14
CA ASN A 119 -11.98 4.27 0.57
C ASN A 119 -13.13 3.34 0.91
N ILE A 120 -12.80 2.07 1.12
CA ILE A 120 -13.73 1.02 1.55
C ILE A 120 -13.04 0.13 2.59
N THR A 121 -13.83 -0.32 3.56
CA THR A 121 -13.37 -1.14 4.67
C THR A 121 -14.05 -2.50 4.63
N PHE A 122 -13.28 -3.56 4.86
CA PHE A 122 -13.78 -4.92 4.98
C PHE A 122 -13.51 -5.46 6.39
N SER A 123 -14.58 -5.83 7.07
CA SER A 123 -14.54 -6.50 8.37
C SER A 123 -14.76 -8.00 8.20
N TYR A 124 -14.45 -8.77 9.25
CA TYR A 124 -14.62 -10.21 9.24
C TYR A 124 -16.10 -10.63 9.11
N THR A 125 -16.37 -11.53 8.16
CA THR A 125 -17.71 -12.10 7.91
C THR A 125 -17.72 -13.63 7.99
N GLY A 126 -16.57 -14.27 8.21
CA GLY A 126 -16.39 -15.72 8.11
C GLY A 126 -16.47 -16.29 6.69
N ASN A 127 -16.59 -15.43 5.68
CA ASN A 127 -16.67 -15.81 4.27
C ASN A 127 -15.81 -14.88 3.41
N ILE A 128 -15.47 -15.34 2.20
CA ILE A 128 -14.78 -14.52 1.21
C ILE A 128 -15.72 -13.41 0.74
N GLN A 129 -15.22 -12.18 0.75
CA GLN A 129 -15.91 -11.01 0.20
C GLN A 129 -15.35 -10.68 -1.18
N SER A 130 -16.11 -9.96 -2.00
CA SER A 130 -15.69 -9.56 -3.35
C SER A 130 -15.89 -8.06 -3.55
N TRP A 131 -14.96 -7.41 -4.24
CA TRP A 131 -15.07 -6.01 -4.62
C TRP A 131 -14.56 -5.80 -6.05
N THR A 132 -15.39 -5.15 -6.86
CA THR A 132 -15.05 -4.81 -8.25
C THR A 132 -14.47 -3.41 -8.30
N VAL A 133 -13.31 -3.27 -8.93
CA VAL A 133 -12.62 -2.00 -9.12
C VAL A 133 -13.50 -1.04 -9.95
N PRO A 134 -13.84 0.15 -9.43
CA PRO A 134 -14.67 1.12 -10.14
C PRO A 134 -14.04 1.64 -11.43
N ALA A 135 -14.88 2.28 -12.25
CA ALA A 135 -14.39 3.07 -13.37
C ALA A 135 -13.40 4.15 -12.89
N ASN A 136 -12.43 4.45 -13.74
CA ASN A 136 -11.41 5.46 -13.50
C ASN A 136 -10.44 5.17 -12.34
N THR A 137 -10.23 3.90 -11.99
CA THR A 137 -9.24 3.48 -11.00
C THR A 137 -8.12 2.71 -11.69
N CYS A 138 -6.88 3.21 -11.58
CA CYS A 138 -5.69 2.56 -12.13
C CYS A 138 -4.74 2.02 -11.05
N TRP A 139 -4.96 2.44 -9.81
CA TRP A 139 -4.19 2.04 -8.63
C TRP A 139 -5.12 1.95 -7.44
N VAL A 140 -4.86 1.00 -6.56
CA VAL A 140 -5.44 0.96 -5.23
C VAL A 140 -4.34 0.86 -4.20
N LYS A 141 -4.54 1.47 -3.03
CA LYS A 141 -3.69 1.23 -1.87
C LYS A 141 -4.45 0.34 -0.91
N ILE A 142 -3.82 -0.76 -0.52
CA ILE A 142 -4.40 -1.75 0.38
C ILE A 142 -3.59 -1.77 1.65
N LYS A 143 -4.26 -1.60 2.78
CA LYS A 143 -3.76 -1.88 4.12
C LYS A 143 -4.46 -3.11 4.67
N ILE A 144 -3.71 -4.06 5.20
CA ILE A 144 -4.26 -5.35 5.64
C ILE A 144 -3.62 -5.81 6.94
N TRP A 145 -4.45 -6.35 7.82
CA TRP A 145 -4.06 -6.97 9.08
C TRP A 145 -4.61 -8.38 9.19
N GLY A 146 -3.75 -9.33 9.56
CA GLY A 146 -4.15 -10.69 9.93
C GLY A 146 -4.91 -10.69 11.26
N ALA A 147 -5.59 -11.78 11.60
CA ALA A 147 -6.27 -11.86 12.89
C ALA A 147 -5.31 -12.20 14.04
N GLY A 148 -5.68 -11.81 15.25
CA GLY A 148 -4.98 -12.21 16.47
C GLY A 148 -5.28 -13.66 16.87
N GLY A 149 -4.33 -14.27 17.57
CA GLY A 149 -4.49 -15.58 18.20
C GLY A 149 -5.48 -15.56 19.36
N GLY A 150 -5.90 -16.74 19.79
CA GLY A 150 -6.73 -16.95 20.97
C GLY A 150 -5.89 -16.99 22.24
N LYS A 151 -6.45 -16.44 23.32
CA LYS A 151 -5.87 -16.53 24.66
C LYS A 151 -6.52 -17.61 25.51
N ASP A 152 -5.80 -18.12 26.50
CA ASP A 152 -6.40 -18.78 27.65
C ASP A 152 -6.98 -17.74 28.65
N LEU A 153 -7.54 -18.19 29.77
CA LEU A 153 -8.19 -17.38 30.81
C LEU A 153 -7.30 -16.28 31.39
N LEU A 154 -5.96 -16.45 31.37
CA LEU A 154 -5.04 -15.57 32.10
C LEU A 154 -3.93 -14.91 31.25
N TYR A 155 -3.73 -15.30 29.98
CA TYR A 155 -2.44 -15.06 29.30
C TYR A 155 -2.53 -14.53 27.86
N PHE A 156 -1.40 -14.02 27.36
CA PHE A 156 -1.28 -13.29 26.11
C PHE A 156 -1.16 -14.21 24.88
N SER A 157 -1.55 -13.72 23.71
CA SER A 157 -1.43 -14.43 22.42
C SER A 157 -0.94 -13.48 21.33
N GLY A 158 -0.58 -14.00 20.16
CA GLY A 158 0.00 -13.22 19.08
C GLY A 158 -1.01 -12.27 18.43
N GLY A 159 -0.65 -10.99 18.27
CA GLY A 159 -1.36 -10.07 17.36
C GLY A 159 -1.15 -10.48 15.90
N GLY A 160 -2.05 -10.07 15.02
CA GLY A 160 -1.93 -10.28 13.58
C GLY A 160 -0.84 -9.42 12.94
N GLY A 161 -0.26 -9.91 11.85
CA GLY A 161 0.70 -9.15 11.05
C GLY A 161 0.05 -8.01 10.28
N TYR A 162 0.87 -7.11 9.75
CA TYR A 162 0.47 -6.01 8.87
C TYR A 162 1.18 -6.11 7.52
N ALA A 163 0.49 -5.75 6.44
CA ALA A 163 1.10 -5.51 5.15
C ALA A 163 0.41 -4.35 4.41
N GLU A 164 1.15 -3.70 3.51
CA GLU A 164 0.65 -2.57 2.75
C GLU A 164 1.27 -2.55 1.35
N ALA A 165 0.45 -2.30 0.34
CA ALA A 165 0.91 -2.19 -1.04
C ALA A 165 0.02 -1.28 -1.89
N PHE A 166 0.64 -0.66 -2.90
CA PHE A 166 -0.05 -0.01 -4.01
C PHE A 166 -0.17 -0.99 -5.16
N ILE A 167 -1.37 -1.45 -5.48
CA ILE A 167 -1.61 -2.45 -6.52
C ILE A 167 -2.16 -1.76 -7.77
N LYS A 168 -1.52 -1.98 -8.92
CA LYS A 168 -2.05 -1.57 -10.21
C LYS A 168 -3.30 -2.38 -10.54
N VAL A 169 -4.36 -1.69 -10.98
CA VAL A 169 -5.64 -2.30 -11.35
C VAL A 169 -6.19 -1.70 -12.63
N VAL A 170 -7.20 -2.34 -13.20
CA VAL A 170 -8.04 -1.84 -14.28
C VAL A 170 -9.49 -1.84 -13.78
N ALA A 171 -10.27 -0.86 -14.24
CA ALA A 171 -11.71 -0.85 -14.00
C ALA A 171 -12.35 -2.19 -14.41
N GLY A 172 -13.15 -2.76 -13.51
CA GLY A 172 -13.76 -4.08 -13.69
C GLY A 172 -12.96 -5.26 -13.15
N ASP A 173 -11.69 -5.07 -12.76
CA ASP A 173 -10.95 -6.09 -12.01
C ASP A 173 -11.70 -6.49 -10.73
N VAL A 174 -11.58 -7.76 -10.33
CA VAL A 174 -12.24 -8.29 -9.13
C VAL A 174 -11.21 -8.64 -8.07
N LEU A 175 -11.33 -8.00 -6.91
CA LEU A 175 -10.58 -8.33 -5.71
C LEU A 175 -11.38 -9.31 -4.84
N SER A 176 -10.83 -10.50 -4.58
CA SER A 176 -11.33 -11.39 -3.55
C SER A 176 -10.66 -11.05 -2.22
N ILE A 177 -11.47 -10.83 -1.19
CA ILE A 177 -11.07 -10.27 0.09
C ILE A 177 -11.28 -11.33 1.18
N TYR A 178 -10.17 -11.77 1.77
CA TYR A 178 -10.13 -12.68 2.91
C TYR A 178 -9.78 -11.86 4.14
N VAL A 179 -10.74 -11.69 5.04
CA VAL A 179 -10.48 -11.09 6.35
C VAL A 179 -10.33 -12.21 7.35
N GLY A 180 -9.19 -12.29 8.05
CA GLY A 180 -8.94 -13.33 9.04
C GLY A 180 -9.91 -13.25 10.22
N GLY A 181 -10.33 -14.39 10.73
CA GLY A 181 -11.04 -14.55 12.00
C GLY A 181 -10.06 -14.78 13.13
N LYS A 182 -10.40 -14.29 14.32
CA LYS A 182 -9.59 -14.49 15.53
C LYS A 182 -9.47 -15.97 15.91
N GLY A 183 -8.37 -16.31 16.58
CA GLY A 183 -8.26 -17.58 17.28
C GLY A 183 -9.20 -17.63 18.50
N TYR A 184 -9.71 -18.81 18.81
CA TYR A 184 -10.54 -19.02 20.00
C TYR A 184 -9.70 -19.47 21.19
N GLY A 185 -10.07 -18.96 22.35
CA GLY A 185 -9.50 -19.38 23.63
C GLY A 185 -10.10 -20.68 24.15
N SER A 186 -9.71 -21.04 25.37
CA SER A 186 -10.13 -22.26 26.08
C SER A 186 -11.63 -22.39 26.26
N SER A 187 -12.33 -21.28 26.49
CA SER A 187 -13.80 -21.21 26.59
C SER A 187 -14.51 -21.31 25.24
N GLY A 188 -13.80 -21.02 24.15
CA GLY A 188 -14.29 -21.10 22.77
C GLY A 188 -13.87 -22.38 22.04
N GLY A 189 -13.44 -23.42 22.77
CA GLY A 189 -13.05 -24.71 22.19
C GLY A 189 -11.67 -24.74 21.53
N SER A 190 -10.84 -23.71 21.74
CA SER A 190 -9.45 -23.66 21.23
C SER A 190 -9.31 -23.76 19.70
N ALA A 191 -10.39 -23.51 18.97
CA ALA A 191 -10.39 -23.53 17.52
C ALA A 191 -9.50 -22.43 16.93
N GLY A 192 -8.82 -22.74 15.82
CA GLY A 192 -8.15 -21.73 15.03
C GLY A 192 -9.13 -20.81 14.30
N GLY A 193 -8.67 -19.62 13.95
CA GLY A 193 -9.44 -18.64 13.20
C GLY A 193 -9.52 -18.96 11.71
N TRP A 194 -10.65 -18.65 11.08
CA TRP A 194 -10.82 -18.77 9.62
C TRP A 194 -9.96 -17.74 8.87
N GLY A 195 -9.53 -17.99 7.64
CA GLY A 195 -8.83 -16.97 6.85
C GLY A 195 -8.17 -17.52 5.58
N PHE A 196 -7.34 -16.69 4.96
CA PHE A 196 -6.39 -17.14 3.94
C PHE A 196 -5.30 -17.96 4.63
N GLY A 197 -5.56 -19.27 4.74
CA GLY A 197 -4.94 -20.12 5.75
C GLY A 197 -5.66 -19.98 7.08
N SER A 198 -6.19 -21.09 7.60
CA SER A 198 -6.78 -21.11 8.94
C SER A 198 -5.69 -21.12 10.01
N GLY A 199 -5.97 -20.56 11.17
CA GLY A 199 -5.16 -20.83 12.35
C GLY A 199 -5.25 -22.30 12.76
N GLY A 200 -4.19 -22.81 13.38
CA GLY A 200 -4.17 -24.11 14.03
C GLY A 200 -4.97 -24.10 15.32
N SER A 201 -5.55 -25.24 15.68
CA SER A 201 -6.21 -25.38 16.99
C SER A 201 -5.17 -25.41 18.12
N GLY A 202 -5.54 -24.91 19.29
CA GLY A 202 -4.75 -25.07 20.51
C GLY A 202 -4.84 -26.50 21.05
N GLY A 203 -3.88 -26.86 21.90
CA GLY A 203 -3.84 -28.15 22.58
C GLY A 203 -5.00 -28.34 23.57
N THR A 204 -5.45 -29.57 23.73
CA THR A 204 -6.71 -29.99 24.38
C THR A 204 -6.50 -30.68 25.75
N GLY A 205 -5.47 -30.29 26.49
CA GLY A 205 -5.20 -30.80 27.85
C GLY A 205 -6.24 -30.35 28.90
N THR A 206 -5.98 -30.68 30.18
CA THR A 206 -6.79 -30.21 31.32
C THR A 206 -6.94 -28.68 31.29
N TYR A 207 -5.90 -27.99 30.84
CA TYR A 207 -5.94 -26.57 30.51
C TYR A 207 -5.66 -26.43 29.03
N LYS A 208 -6.52 -25.69 28.32
CA LYS A 208 -6.46 -25.66 26.86
C LYS A 208 -5.55 -24.53 26.38
N GLY A 209 -4.81 -24.79 25.33
CA GLY A 209 -4.10 -23.75 24.59
C GLY A 209 -5.09 -22.93 23.76
N GLY A 210 -4.73 -21.69 23.40
CA GLY A 210 -5.48 -20.90 22.42
C GLY A 210 -5.21 -21.36 20.99
N GLY A 211 -6.21 -21.27 20.12
CA GLY A 211 -6.03 -21.44 18.67
C GLY A 211 -5.32 -20.25 18.04
N GLY A 212 -4.64 -20.44 16.91
CA GLY A 212 -4.05 -19.34 16.14
C GLY A 212 -5.11 -18.52 15.40
N GLY A 213 -4.77 -17.29 15.02
CA GLY A 213 -5.58 -16.43 14.17
C GLY A 213 -5.45 -16.80 12.69
N GLY A 214 -6.50 -16.56 11.91
CA GLY A 214 -6.46 -16.76 10.46
C GLY A 214 -5.72 -15.64 9.74
N GLY A 215 -5.12 -15.98 8.59
CA GLY A 215 -4.48 -15.00 7.70
C GLY A 215 -5.52 -14.13 6.99
N SER A 216 -5.16 -12.88 6.70
CA SER A 216 -5.93 -12.01 5.81
C SER A 216 -5.22 -11.94 4.45
N ALA A 217 -5.97 -11.92 3.35
CA ALA A 217 -5.38 -11.75 2.02
C ALA A 217 -6.28 -10.98 1.06
N VAL A 218 -5.65 -10.38 0.05
CA VAL A 218 -6.32 -9.87 -1.15
C VAL A 218 -5.77 -10.59 -2.37
N LEU A 219 -6.69 -11.09 -3.20
CA LEU A 219 -6.39 -11.71 -4.48
C LEU A 219 -6.97 -10.86 -5.60
N LEU A 220 -6.15 -10.52 -6.60
CA LEU A 220 -6.57 -9.82 -7.81
C LEU A 220 -6.83 -10.84 -8.92
N ASN A 221 -8.08 -10.97 -9.37
CA ASN A 221 -8.49 -11.94 -10.39
C ASN A 221 -8.00 -13.37 -10.09
N GLY A 222 -8.06 -13.76 -8.81
CA GLY A 222 -7.62 -15.08 -8.32
C GLY A 222 -6.13 -15.19 -7.96
N ASN A 223 -5.30 -14.19 -8.27
CA ASN A 223 -3.87 -14.20 -7.94
C ASN A 223 -3.60 -13.49 -6.62
N VAL A 224 -2.85 -14.12 -5.72
CA VAL A 224 -2.48 -13.52 -4.43
C VAL A 224 -1.57 -12.31 -4.66
N VAL A 225 -2.02 -11.14 -4.18
CA VAL A 225 -1.24 -9.89 -4.30
C VAL A 225 -0.73 -9.39 -2.95
N LEU A 226 -1.45 -9.64 -1.86
CA LEU A 226 -1.09 -9.17 -0.53
C LEU A 226 -1.64 -10.12 0.54
N VAL A 227 -0.83 -10.48 1.53
CA VAL A 227 -1.19 -11.34 2.66
C VAL A 227 -0.64 -10.75 3.95
N ALA A 228 -1.44 -10.73 5.00
CA ALA A 228 -1.00 -10.50 6.36
C ALA A 228 -1.24 -11.75 7.21
N GLY A 229 -0.17 -12.30 7.79
CA GLY A 229 -0.25 -13.50 8.61
C GLY A 229 -1.04 -13.29 9.90
N GLY A 230 -1.80 -14.29 10.32
CA GLY A 230 -2.45 -14.34 11.63
C GLY A 230 -1.44 -14.61 12.76
N GLY A 231 -1.78 -14.20 13.97
CA GLY A 231 -0.97 -14.45 15.17
C GLY A 231 -1.13 -15.86 15.72
N GLY A 232 -0.12 -16.38 16.41
CA GLY A 232 -0.16 -17.66 17.09
C GLY A 232 -0.96 -17.61 18.40
N GLY A 233 -1.55 -18.74 18.79
CA GLY A 233 -2.28 -18.89 20.05
C GLY A 233 -1.35 -19.00 21.25
N GLY A 234 -1.86 -18.65 22.44
CA GLY A 234 -1.12 -18.79 23.70
C GLY A 234 -1.12 -20.23 24.22
N GLY A 235 -0.05 -20.65 24.92
CA GLY A 235 -0.02 -21.91 25.67
C GLY A 235 -0.64 -21.77 27.07
N SER A 236 -0.93 -22.89 27.73
CA SER A 236 -1.48 -22.93 29.10
C SER A 236 -0.76 -23.92 30.01
N ASN A 237 -0.61 -23.60 31.31
CA ASN A 237 -0.04 -24.50 32.33
C ASN A 237 -0.77 -24.35 33.68
N THR A 238 -0.63 -25.35 34.55
CA THR A 238 -1.53 -25.69 35.66
C THR A 238 -1.04 -25.20 37.02
N THR A 239 0.25 -24.84 37.17
CA THR A 239 0.85 -24.57 38.48
C THR A 239 1.78 -23.36 38.57
N ALA A 240 1.97 -22.57 37.51
CA ALA A 240 2.93 -21.48 37.58
C ALA A 240 2.44 -20.21 36.90
N ASN A 241 2.71 -19.08 37.56
CA ASN A 241 2.70 -17.71 37.05
C ASN A 241 3.73 -17.51 35.90
N THR A 242 3.87 -18.48 34.99
CA THR A 242 4.88 -18.58 33.93
C THR A 242 4.32 -19.40 32.75
N VAL A 243 4.19 -18.75 31.59
CA VAL A 243 3.53 -19.27 30.38
C VAL A 243 4.30 -18.93 29.11
N GLY A 244 4.15 -19.77 28.09
CA GLY A 244 4.64 -19.52 26.73
C GLY A 244 3.70 -18.57 25.96
N TYR A 245 4.26 -17.50 25.43
CA TYR A 245 3.55 -16.47 24.67
C TYR A 245 3.28 -16.96 23.24
N GLY A 246 2.13 -16.61 22.65
CA GLY A 246 1.89 -16.82 21.21
C GLY A 246 2.75 -15.86 20.37
N GLY A 247 3.38 -16.35 19.31
CA GLY A 247 4.16 -15.55 18.37
C GLY A 247 3.28 -14.62 17.54
N GLY A 248 3.72 -13.39 17.31
CA GLY A 248 3.00 -12.43 16.46
C GLY A 248 2.96 -12.85 14.99
N GLY A 249 1.92 -12.45 14.27
CA GLY A 249 1.80 -12.65 12.82
C GLY A 249 2.76 -11.76 12.02
N GLY A 250 3.17 -12.22 10.84
CA GLY A 250 4.04 -11.50 9.92
C GLY A 250 5.47 -12.03 9.79
N GLY A 251 5.71 -13.31 10.10
CA GLY A 251 7.02 -13.96 9.95
C GLY A 251 8.07 -13.56 10.99
N GLY A 252 7.68 -12.85 12.06
CA GLY A 252 8.52 -12.70 13.22
C GLY A 252 8.69 -14.06 13.90
N ASN A 253 9.93 -14.44 14.20
CA ASN A 253 10.21 -15.48 15.18
C ASN A 253 9.33 -15.27 16.42
N GLY A 254 8.94 -16.37 17.05
CA GLY A 254 8.18 -16.42 18.31
C GLY A 254 8.49 -15.24 19.22
N GLY A 255 7.43 -14.70 19.83
CA GLY A 255 7.46 -13.41 20.51
C GLY A 255 8.75 -13.24 21.31
N THR A 256 9.38 -12.07 21.19
CA THR A 256 10.58 -11.73 21.99
C THR A 256 10.34 -12.18 23.43
N ALA A 257 11.19 -13.12 23.84
CA ALA A 257 11.10 -13.86 25.08
C ALA A 257 10.69 -12.99 26.27
N ALA A 258 9.58 -13.35 26.90
CA ALA A 258 9.46 -13.18 28.33
C ALA A 258 9.58 -14.58 28.96
N SER A 259 10.82 -14.96 29.26
CA SER A 259 11.17 -16.13 30.09
C SER A 259 10.70 -17.52 29.59
N GLY A 260 11.37 -18.05 28.57
CA GLY A 260 12.07 -19.34 28.64
C GLY A 260 11.36 -20.64 29.04
N PHE A 261 10.13 -20.95 28.62
CA PHE A 261 9.53 -22.27 28.91
C PHE A 261 8.65 -22.82 27.78
N GLY A 262 8.95 -24.05 27.29
CA GLY A 262 8.32 -24.66 26.12
C GLY A 262 8.95 -24.22 24.79
N ALA A 263 9.19 -25.13 23.83
CA ALA A 263 9.63 -24.72 22.49
C ALA A 263 8.48 -24.06 21.75
N GLU A 264 8.59 -22.75 21.51
CA GLU A 264 7.62 -21.94 20.77
C GLU A 264 7.48 -22.41 19.33
N GLY A 265 6.29 -22.22 18.76
CA GLY A 265 6.10 -22.42 17.34
C GLY A 265 6.91 -21.42 16.52
N LEU A 266 7.59 -21.92 15.49
CA LEU A 266 8.25 -21.11 14.46
C LEU A 266 7.21 -20.41 13.59
N GLY A 267 7.44 -19.12 13.34
CA GLY A 267 6.62 -18.34 12.42
C GLY A 267 6.84 -18.76 10.98
N GLY A 268 5.77 -18.87 10.19
CA GLY A 268 5.87 -19.12 8.75
C GLY A 268 6.49 -20.44 8.32
N ALA A 269 6.60 -21.40 9.24
CA ALA A 269 7.28 -22.67 9.01
C ALA A 269 6.32 -23.83 8.66
N SER A 270 5.01 -23.58 8.58
CA SER A 270 4.07 -24.54 7.98
C SER A 270 4.35 -24.65 6.48
N MET A 271 4.30 -25.88 5.96
CA MET A 271 4.45 -26.16 4.54
C MET A 271 3.18 -25.82 3.73
N ASP A 272 2.13 -25.33 4.38
CA ASP A 272 0.89 -24.85 3.78
C ASP A 272 0.52 -23.44 4.30
N THR A 273 -0.59 -22.89 3.83
CA THR A 273 -1.10 -21.58 4.27
C THR A 273 -1.65 -21.63 5.71
N SER A 274 -1.98 -22.81 6.23
CA SER A 274 -2.65 -22.98 7.52
C SER A 274 -1.64 -23.15 8.66
N GLY A 275 -1.99 -22.64 9.83
CA GLY A 275 -1.22 -22.90 11.04
C GLY A 275 -1.41 -24.35 11.49
N THR A 276 -0.35 -24.97 12.00
CA THR A 276 -0.46 -26.33 12.57
C THR A 276 -1.02 -26.30 13.99
N ALA A 277 -1.66 -27.38 14.42
CA ALA A 277 -2.19 -27.50 15.78
C ALA A 277 -1.08 -27.53 16.85
N GLY A 278 -1.40 -27.02 18.04
CA GLY A 278 -0.55 -27.13 19.23
C GLY A 278 -0.59 -28.54 19.83
N GLN A 279 0.51 -28.95 20.49
CA GLN A 279 0.61 -30.26 21.12
C GLN A 279 -0.29 -30.42 22.37
N ASN A 280 -0.73 -31.66 22.61
CA ASN A 280 -1.55 -32.05 23.77
C ASN A 280 -0.70 -32.72 24.85
N ASN A 281 -0.77 -32.24 26.09
CA ASN A 281 -0.20 -32.94 27.22
C ASN A 281 -1.17 -34.00 27.75
N SER A 282 -0.79 -35.28 27.70
CA SER A 282 -1.65 -36.42 28.03
C SER A 282 -1.69 -36.79 29.52
N VAL A 283 -0.97 -36.05 30.39
CA VAL A 283 -1.00 -36.29 31.84
C VAL A 283 -2.17 -35.53 32.50
N SER A 284 -2.73 -36.10 33.58
CA SER A 284 -3.78 -35.45 34.38
C SER A 284 -3.26 -34.14 34.97
N GLY A 285 -3.93 -33.02 34.68
CA GLY A 285 -3.43 -31.70 35.07
C GLY A 285 -2.29 -31.20 34.18
N GLY A 286 -2.23 -31.65 32.92
CA GLY A 286 -1.33 -31.12 31.89
C GLY A 286 -2.00 -30.02 31.05
N GLY A 287 -1.22 -28.99 30.68
CA GLY A 287 -1.69 -27.89 29.82
C GLY A 287 -1.45 -28.09 28.32
N GLY A 288 -2.18 -27.37 27.48
CA GLY A 288 -2.12 -27.44 26.01
C GLY A 288 -1.33 -26.30 25.38
N ALA A 289 -0.54 -26.61 24.35
CA ALA A 289 0.24 -25.62 23.62
C ALA A 289 -0.60 -24.79 22.63
N GLY A 290 -0.12 -23.62 22.24
CA GLY A 290 -0.83 -22.73 21.32
C GLY A 290 -0.83 -23.24 19.88
N GLY A 291 -1.90 -22.97 19.12
CA GLY A 291 -1.94 -23.24 17.68
C GLY A 291 -1.21 -22.20 16.84
N GLY A 292 -0.65 -22.58 15.69
CA GLY A 292 0.02 -21.64 14.78
C GLY A 292 -0.95 -20.72 14.03
N GLY A 293 -0.53 -19.53 13.60
CA GLY A 293 -1.34 -18.61 12.80
C GLY A 293 -1.37 -18.97 11.31
N GLY A 294 -2.44 -18.62 10.59
CA GLY A 294 -2.52 -18.78 9.12
C GLY A 294 -1.79 -17.67 8.35
N GLY A 295 -1.46 -17.87 7.08
CA GLY A 295 -0.77 -16.86 6.26
C GLY A 295 -0.35 -17.41 4.89
N LEU A 296 0.64 -16.78 4.25
CA LEU A 296 1.23 -17.34 3.00
C LEU A 296 1.87 -18.70 3.30
N ASN A 297 2.61 -18.75 4.40
CA ASN A 297 2.99 -19.96 5.10
C ASN A 297 2.44 -19.81 6.51
N GLY A 298 1.73 -20.80 7.01
CA GLY A 298 1.26 -20.79 8.38
C GLY A 298 2.40 -20.90 9.38
N GLY A 299 2.13 -20.56 10.64
CA GLY A 299 3.02 -20.82 11.76
C GLY A 299 2.86 -22.24 12.28
N THR A 300 3.88 -22.73 12.97
CA THR A 300 3.79 -24.02 13.66
C THR A 300 3.11 -23.88 15.01
N GLY A 301 2.54 -24.97 15.51
CA GLY A 301 1.99 -25.05 16.86
C GLY A 301 3.11 -25.10 17.88
N GLY A 302 2.81 -24.69 19.11
CA GLY A 302 3.75 -24.80 20.22
C GLY A 302 3.98 -26.26 20.60
N ASN A 303 5.17 -26.53 21.12
CA ASN A 303 5.55 -27.83 21.66
C ASN A 303 5.42 -27.87 23.19
N LEU A 304 5.47 -29.09 23.73
CA LEU A 304 5.58 -29.34 25.16
C LEU A 304 7.04 -29.41 25.60
N ASP A 305 7.33 -28.88 26.79
CA ASP A 305 8.57 -29.13 27.51
C ASP A 305 8.32 -30.11 28.66
N ASN A 306 8.76 -31.35 28.45
CA ASN A 306 8.60 -32.48 29.36
C ASN A 306 9.69 -32.52 30.46
N LEU A 307 10.59 -31.55 30.52
CA LEU A 307 11.62 -31.48 31.58
C LEU A 307 11.03 -31.10 32.95
N TYR A 308 9.76 -30.68 33.00
CA TYR A 308 9.06 -30.30 34.23
C TYR A 308 7.79 -31.14 34.43
N SER A 309 7.39 -31.31 35.70
CA SER A 309 6.13 -31.95 36.09
C SER A 309 5.27 -30.97 36.90
N PRO A 310 4.08 -30.56 36.41
CA PRO A 310 3.53 -30.92 35.10
C PRO A 310 4.29 -30.26 33.93
N PRO A 311 4.30 -30.90 32.73
CA PRO A 311 4.96 -30.36 31.53
C PRO A 311 4.44 -28.98 31.15
N ARG A 312 5.36 -28.10 30.73
CA ARG A 312 5.06 -26.72 30.33
C ARG A 312 4.72 -26.68 28.84
N SER A 313 3.88 -25.74 28.41
CA SER A 313 3.47 -25.62 27.01
C SER A 313 3.87 -24.28 26.38
N GLY A 314 4.46 -24.32 25.19
CA GLY A 314 4.78 -23.13 24.40
C GLY A 314 3.56 -22.56 23.66
N GLY A 315 3.65 -21.30 23.24
CA GLY A 315 2.69 -20.71 22.30
C GLY A 315 2.98 -21.13 20.85
N GLY A 316 2.01 -20.94 19.96
CA GLY A 316 2.19 -21.17 18.53
C GLY A 316 2.89 -20.01 17.82
N GLY A 317 3.50 -20.25 16.67
CA GLY A 317 4.11 -19.23 15.82
C GLY A 317 3.08 -18.53 14.93
N GLY A 318 3.35 -17.30 14.50
CA GLY A 318 2.48 -16.58 13.56
C GLY A 318 2.66 -17.01 12.10
N GLY A 319 1.71 -16.67 11.23
CA GLY A 319 1.85 -16.89 9.79
C GLY A 319 2.74 -15.84 9.11
N ASN A 320 3.23 -16.14 7.92
CA ASN A 320 4.00 -15.22 7.07
C ASN A 320 3.08 -14.22 6.34
N SER A 321 3.51 -12.97 6.32
CA SER A 321 2.98 -11.93 5.43
C SER A 321 3.68 -11.98 4.07
N PHE A 322 3.01 -11.49 3.03
CA PHE A 322 3.53 -11.48 1.67
C PHE A 322 3.00 -10.27 0.90
N SER A 323 3.83 -9.74 0.01
CA SER A 323 3.39 -8.82 -1.04
C SER A 323 4.05 -9.22 -2.35
N ASN A 324 3.26 -9.32 -3.42
CA ASN A 324 3.80 -9.57 -4.75
C ASN A 324 4.28 -8.25 -5.39
N TYR A 325 5.59 -8.13 -5.59
CA TYR A 325 6.24 -6.93 -6.15
C TYR A 325 5.96 -6.71 -7.65
N ALA A 326 5.44 -7.70 -8.39
CA ALA A 326 5.24 -7.57 -9.84
C ALA A 326 4.22 -6.48 -10.25
N ASN A 327 3.33 -6.08 -9.34
CA ASN A 327 2.34 -5.03 -9.55
C ASN A 327 2.39 -3.91 -8.49
N ALA A 328 3.42 -3.90 -7.62
CA ALA A 328 3.54 -2.97 -6.50
C ALA A 328 4.63 -1.93 -6.75
N LEU A 329 4.22 -0.65 -6.83
CA LEU A 329 5.17 0.47 -7.01
C LEU A 329 6.00 0.77 -5.75
N SER A 330 5.49 0.31 -4.59
CA SER A 330 6.20 0.17 -3.32
C SER A 330 5.44 -0.85 -2.48
N ALA A 331 6.11 -1.90 -2.01
CA ALA A 331 5.58 -2.77 -0.98
C ALA A 331 6.44 -2.59 0.27
N LEU A 332 5.80 -2.12 1.33
CA LEU A 332 6.38 -2.18 2.66
C LEU A 332 5.86 -3.48 3.29
N VAL A 333 6.75 -4.44 3.54
CA VAL A 333 6.45 -5.67 4.29
C VAL A 333 7.54 -5.83 5.35
N PRO A 334 7.24 -6.24 6.59
CA PRO A 334 6.09 -5.92 7.43
C PRO A 334 6.55 -5.34 8.80
N GLY A 335 5.70 -4.56 9.46
CA GLY A 335 5.77 -4.48 10.92
C GLY A 335 5.27 -5.81 11.47
N SER A 336 6.15 -6.65 12.01
CA SER A 336 5.74 -7.86 12.74
C SER A 336 4.85 -7.48 13.91
N GLY A 337 3.76 -8.22 14.14
CA GLY A 337 3.07 -8.14 15.43
C GLY A 337 4.04 -8.50 16.56
N SER A 338 4.00 -7.78 17.68
CA SER A 338 4.86 -8.06 18.83
C SER A 338 4.00 -8.36 20.05
N GLY A 339 4.12 -9.59 20.56
CA GLY A 339 3.22 -10.10 21.59
C GLY A 339 1.76 -9.96 21.16
N VAL A 340 0.97 -9.22 21.93
CA VAL A 340 -0.48 -9.04 21.74
C VAL A 340 -0.84 -8.01 20.67
N LEU A 341 0.07 -7.09 20.38
CA LEU A 341 -0.21 -5.96 19.52
C LEU A 341 -0.10 -6.36 18.05
N PRO A 342 -1.07 -5.94 17.22
CA PRO A 342 -0.97 -6.14 15.79
C PRO A 342 0.19 -5.33 15.19
N GLY A 343 0.67 -5.76 14.03
CA GLY A 343 1.61 -4.95 13.25
C GLY A 343 1.03 -3.56 12.98
N ASN A 344 1.85 -2.51 13.02
CA ASN A 344 1.41 -1.13 12.80
C ASN A 344 0.18 -0.72 13.66
N SER A 345 0.18 -1.10 14.95
CA SER A 345 -0.95 -0.91 15.88
C SER A 345 -1.34 0.54 16.16
N THR A 346 -0.53 1.51 15.74
CA THR A 346 -0.80 2.95 15.89
C THR A 346 -1.40 3.58 14.63
N ASP A 347 -1.63 2.80 13.57
CA ASP A 347 -2.23 3.31 12.34
C ASP A 347 -3.68 3.75 12.61
N PRO A 348 -4.06 4.99 12.25
CA PRO A 348 -5.41 5.50 12.48
C PRO A 348 -6.50 4.76 11.71
N ASP A 349 -6.14 3.97 10.69
CA ASP A 349 -7.11 3.16 9.94
C ASP A 349 -7.50 1.88 10.66
N LEU A 350 -6.67 1.37 11.58
CA LEU A 350 -6.94 0.13 12.28
C LEU A 350 -8.13 0.29 13.23
N CYS A 351 -9.15 -0.55 13.07
CA CYS A 351 -10.31 -0.53 13.96
C CYS A 351 -9.95 -0.94 15.41
N ALA A 352 -10.67 -0.37 16.37
CA ALA A 352 -10.45 -0.62 17.78
C ALA A 352 -10.56 -2.12 18.12
N GLY A 353 -9.48 -2.68 18.67
CA GLY A 353 -9.42 -4.08 19.11
C GLY A 353 -9.21 -5.11 18.00
N CYS A 354 -9.13 -4.69 16.74
CA CYS A 354 -8.89 -5.55 15.58
C CYS A 354 -7.45 -6.04 15.54
N ALA A 355 -7.26 -7.26 15.07
CA ALA A 355 -5.98 -7.97 14.97
C ALA A 355 -5.22 -8.15 16.30
N VAL A 356 -5.80 -7.72 17.43
CA VAL A 356 -5.22 -7.87 18.77
C VAL A 356 -5.34 -9.31 19.24
N GLY A 357 -4.24 -9.90 19.72
CA GLY A 357 -4.24 -11.23 20.30
C GLY A 357 -5.14 -11.32 21.54
N GLY A 358 -5.96 -12.36 21.63
CA GLY A 358 -6.77 -12.66 22.82
C GLY A 358 -7.95 -11.71 23.04
N SER A 359 -8.14 -10.75 22.14
CA SER A 359 -9.27 -9.84 22.13
C SER A 359 -10.54 -10.56 21.66
N LEU A 360 -11.69 -10.20 22.25
CA LEU A 360 -13.00 -10.65 21.74
C LEU A 360 -13.28 -10.14 20.32
N SER A 361 -12.62 -9.03 19.94
CA SER A 361 -12.72 -8.39 18.63
C SER A 361 -11.46 -8.56 17.78
N GLY A 362 -10.58 -9.53 18.11
CA GLY A 362 -9.26 -9.73 17.48
C GLY A 362 -9.27 -10.18 16.01
N ASN A 363 -10.36 -9.99 15.27
CA ASN A 363 -10.45 -10.32 13.86
C ASN A 363 -9.53 -9.43 13.02
N GLY A 364 -9.14 -9.92 11.84
CA GLY A 364 -8.39 -9.15 10.86
C GLY A 364 -9.19 -7.95 10.32
N PHE A 365 -8.50 -7.12 9.55
CA PHE A 365 -9.04 -5.87 9.03
C PHE A 365 -8.40 -5.52 7.70
N ILE A 366 -9.18 -5.04 6.74
CA ILE A 366 -8.67 -4.58 5.44
C ILE A 366 -9.30 -3.24 5.10
N LYS A 367 -8.47 -2.30 4.63
CA LYS A 367 -8.91 -1.03 4.07
C LYS A 367 -8.28 -0.81 2.71
N ILE A 368 -9.11 -0.45 1.74
CA ILE A 368 -8.71 -0.18 0.35
C ILE A 368 -9.02 1.27 0.03
N TYR A 369 -8.06 1.96 -0.55
CA TYR A 369 -8.17 3.30 -1.08
C TYR A 369 -8.09 3.26 -2.61
N TYR A 370 -8.94 4.00 -3.31
CA TYR A 370 -9.07 3.99 -4.77
C TYR A 370 -9.54 5.32 -5.37
#